data_AF-A0A937ESN0-F1
#
_entry.id   AF-A0A937ESN0-F1
#
_cell.length_a   1.000
_cell.length_b   1.000
_cell.length_c   1.000
_cell.angle_alpha   90.00
_cell.angle_beta   90.00
_cell.angle_gamma   90.00
#
_symmetry.space_group_name_H-M   'P 1'
#
loop_
_entity.id
_entity.type
_entity.pdbx_description
1 polymer ?
#
loop_
_entity_poly.entity_id
_entity_poly.type
_entity_poly.pdbx_seq_one_letter_code
_entity_poly.pdbx_strand_id
1 'polypeptide(L)' 'MTTHFITAEIDLQESPAEMQRAIEAELQKRGEPLRWAVTEVDSDRQKALVEAIVTQTDTE' A
#
# COMPACT_ATOMS: atom_id res chain seq x y z
N MET A 1 -0.56 -20.28 1.18
CA MET A 1 -0.79 -18.99 0.48
C MET A 1 -1.94 -18.30 1.18
N THR A 2 -1.62 -17.25 1.91
CA THR A 2 -2.54 -16.61 2.87
C THR A 2 -2.71 -15.17 2.42
N THR A 3 -3.96 -14.75 2.24
CA THR A 3 -4.27 -13.41 1.75
C THR A 3 -4.60 -12.51 2.93
N HIS A 4 -3.85 -11.43 3.09
CA HIS A 4 -4.04 -10.46 4.15
C HIS A 4 -4.56 -9.15 3.58
N PHE A 5 -5.59 -8.61 4.22
CA PHE A 5 -6.04 -7.26 3.99
C PHE A 5 -5.30 -6.34 4.96
N ILE A 6 -4.60 -5.34 4.42
CA ILE A 6 -3.81 -4.40 5.20
C ILE A 6 -4.14 -2.97 4.80
N THR A 7 -4.05 -2.08 5.77
CA THR A 7 -4.12 -0.64 5.55
C THR A 7 -2.72 -0.05 5.72
N ALA A 8 -2.32 0.82 4.81
CA ALA A 8 -1.05 1.51 4.82
C ALA A 8 -1.28 3.02 4.65
N GLU A 9 -0.68 3.81 5.52
CA GLU A 9 -0.58 5.27 5.35
C GLU A 9 0.67 5.56 4.52
N ILE A 10 0.50 6.25 3.39
CA ILE A 10 1.59 6.62 2.50
C ILE A 10 1.65 8.14 2.40
N ASP A 11 2.83 8.72 2.51
CA ASP A 11 3.01 10.17 2.36
C ASP A 11 2.66 10.60 0.93
N LEU A 12 1.85 11.65 0.83
CA LEU A 12 1.47 12.26 -0.45
C LEU A 12 2.75 12.70 -1.17
N GLN A 13 2.96 12.16 -2.36
CA GLN A 13 4.04 12.58 -3.25
C GLN A 13 3.48 13.53 -4.31
N GLU A 14 4.31 14.46 -4.78
CA GLU A 14 3.93 15.43 -5.83
C GLU A 14 3.58 14.73 -7.15
N SER A 15 4.21 13.58 -7.42
CA SER A 15 4.02 12.79 -8.63
C SER A 15 3.17 11.54 -8.35
N PRO A 16 2.08 11.30 -9.11
CA PRO A 16 1.28 10.07 -9.00
C PRO A 16 2.11 8.79 -9.22
N ALA A 17 3.10 8.84 -10.12
CA ALA A 17 3.99 7.72 -10.39
C ALA A 17 4.91 7.40 -9.19
N GLU A 18 5.40 8.41 -8.48
CA GLU A 18 6.22 8.20 -7.28
C GLU A 18 5.39 7.66 -6.12
N MET A 19 4.18 8.17 -5.97
CA MET A 19 3.22 7.68 -5.00
C MET A 19 2.90 6.19 -5.23
N GLN A 20 2.62 5.79 -6.47
CA GLN A 20 2.41 4.39 -6.83
C GLN A 20 3.63 3.53 -6.45
N ARG A 21 4.85 3.96 -6.79
CA ARG A 21 6.06 3.20 -6.45
C ARG A 21 6.28 3.10 -4.95
N ALA A 22 5.99 4.15 -4.19
CA ALA A 22 6.09 4.15 -2.73
C ALA A 22 5.08 3.18 -2.10
N ILE A 23 3.83 3.19 -2.58
CA ILE A 23 2.79 2.23 -2.19
C ILE A 23 3.27 0.81 -2.44
N GLU A 24 3.64 0.48 -3.68
CA GLU A 24 4.07 -0.87 -4.05
C GLU A 24 5.28 -1.33 -3.23
N ALA A 25 6.27 -0.45 -3.03
CA ALA A 25 7.45 -0.75 -2.22
C ALA A 25 7.10 -1.02 -0.74
N GLU A 26 6.16 -0.26 -0.16
CA GLU A 26 5.71 -0.46 1.22
C GLU A 26 4.88 -1.75 1.38
N LEU A 27 3.99 -2.02 0.42
CA LEU A 27 3.19 -3.24 0.40
C LEU A 27 4.07 -4.47 0.22
N GLN A 28 5.09 -4.39 -0.64
CA GLN A 28 6.02 -5.49 -0.92
C GLN A 28 6.83 -5.93 0.31
N LYS A 29 7.11 -5.01 1.25
CA LYS A 29 7.72 -5.37 2.56
C LYS A 29 6.80 -6.24 3.41
N ARG A 30 5.49 -6.14 3.19
CA ARG A 30 4.46 -6.87 3.95
C ARG A 30 3.98 -8.13 3.22
N GLY A 31 4.26 -8.29 1.94
CA GLY A 31 3.89 -9.44 1.12
C GLY A 31 3.74 -9.05 -0.36
N GLU A 32 3.44 -9.98 -1.25
CA GLU A 32 3.22 -9.65 -2.66
C GLU A 32 1.88 -8.90 -2.83
N PRO A 33 1.89 -7.62 -3.28
CA PRO A 33 0.66 -6.88 -3.49
C PRO A 33 -0.11 -7.43 -4.69
N LEU A 34 -1.32 -7.94 -4.45
CA LEU A 34 -2.23 -8.37 -5.52
C LEU A 34 -3.06 -7.21 -6.06
N ARG A 35 -3.58 -6.38 -5.15
CA ARG A 35 -4.42 -5.23 -5.46
C ARG A 35 -4.35 -4.23 -4.33
N TRP A 36 -4.32 -2.95 -4.66
CA TRP A 36 -4.44 -1.87 -3.71
C TRP A 36 -5.30 -0.75 -4.28
N ALA A 37 -5.86 0.07 -3.40
CA ALA A 37 -6.63 1.26 -3.74
C ALA A 37 -6.42 2.33 -2.68
N VAL A 38 -6.25 3.57 -3.12
CA VAL A 38 -6.29 4.74 -2.23
C VAL A 38 -7.75 4.98 -1.85
N THR A 39 -8.07 4.86 -0.57
CA THR A 39 -9.45 5.03 -0.07
C THR A 39 -9.69 6.41 0.51
N GLU A 40 -8.64 7.04 1.04
CA GLU A 40 -8.73 8.38 1.61
C GLU A 40 -7.44 9.15 1.33
N VAL A 41 -7.55 10.47 1.20
CA VAL A 41 -6.41 11.37 1.05
C VAL A 41 -6.57 12.49 2.06
N ASP A 42 -5.71 12.48 3.07
CA ASP A 42 -5.61 13.50 4.09
C ASP A 42 -4.62 14.58 3.62
N SER A 43 -5.17 15.68 3.13
CA SER A 43 -4.40 16.83 2.65
C SER A 43 -3.80 17.64 3.80
N ASP A 44 -4.38 17.60 5.00
CA ASP A 44 -3.87 18.31 6.17
C ASP A 44 -2.60 17.63 6.71
N ARG A 45 -2.60 16.29 6.74
CA ARG A 45 -1.46 15.48 7.18
C ARG A 45 -0.50 15.14 6.04
N GLN A 46 -0.83 15.49 4.79
CA GLN A 46 -0.09 15.11 3.59
C GLN A 46 0.11 13.59 3.51
N LYS A 47 -0.95 12.81 3.80
CA LYS A 47 -0.94 11.35 3.77
C LYS A 47 -2.14 10.80 3.02
N ALA A 48 -1.96 9.69 2.33
CA ALA A 48 -3.03 8.92 1.72
C ALA A 48 -3.19 7.58 2.43
N LEU A 49 -4.44 7.21 2.67
CA LEU A 49 -4.82 5.91 3.19
C LEU A 49 -4.98 4.95 2.02
N VAL A 50 -4.21 3.87 2.05
CA VAL A 50 -4.21 2.85 1.02
C VAL A 50 -4.59 1.53 1.63
N GLU A 51 -5.64 0.94 1.08
CA GLU A 51 -6.05 -0.41 1.41
C GLU A 51 -5.51 -1.37 0.37
N ALA A 52 -4.89 -2.45 0.83
CA ALA A 52 -4.20 -3.39 -0.02
C ALA A 52 -4.43 -4.84 0.42
N ILE A 53 -4.45 -5.69 -0.60
CA ILE A 53 -4.49 -7.13 -0.47
C ILE A 53 -3.10 -7.64 -0.81
N VAL A 54 -2.42 -8.20 0.18
CA VAL A 54 -1.11 -8.84 -0.01
C VAL A 54 -1.24 -10.34 0.18
N THR A 55 -0.50 -11.09 -0.62
CA THR A 55 -0.30 -12.53 -0.39
C THR A 55 1.02 -12.77 0.30
N GLN A 56 0.97 -13.50 1.40
CA GLN A 56 2.14 -14.08 2.01
C GLN A 56 2.19 -15.55 1.65
N THR A 57 3.31 -15.96 1.07
CA THR A 57 3.64 -17.36 0.90
C THR A 57 4.28 -17.78 2.21
N ASP A 58 3.47 -18.26 3.16
CA ASP A 58 3.97 -19.01 4.31
C ASP A 58 4.91 -20.10 3.77
N THR A 59 6.21 -19.86 3.94
CA THR A 59 7.23 -20.85 3.64
C THR A 59 7.50 -21.50 4.97
N GLU A 60 6.69 -22.52 5.30
CA GLU A 60 6.94 -23.45 6.41
C GLU A 60 8.20 -24.28 6.15
#